data_AF-A0A411F8G5-F1
#
_entry.id   AF-A0A411F8G5-F1
#
_cell.length_a   1.000
_cell.length_b   1.000
_cell.length_c   1.000
_cell.angle_alpha   90.00
_cell.angle_beta   90.00
_cell.angle_gamma   90.00
#
_symmetry.space_group_name_H-M   'P 1'
#
loop_
_entity.id
_entity.type
_entity.pdbx_description
1 polymer ?
#
loop_
_entity_poly.entity_id
_entity_poly.type
_entity_poly.pdbx_seq_one_letter_code
_entity_poly.pdbx_strand_id
1 'polypeptide(L)' 'LPANAKISKEAKETVQECVSEFISFITGEASDKCQREKRKTINGDDLLWAMTTLGFENYVGTLKIYLNKYR' A
#
# COMPACT_ATOMS: atom_id res chain seq x y z
N LEU A 1 15.35 11.10 -7.91
CA LEU A 1 16.75 10.80 -8.30
C LEU A 1 17.26 11.93 -9.19
N PRO A 2 18.54 12.33 -9.12
CA PRO A 2 19.12 13.29 -10.05
C PRO A 2 18.92 12.86 -11.52
N ALA A 3 18.84 13.82 -12.44
CA ALA A 3 18.53 13.54 -13.86
C ALA A 3 19.53 12.59 -14.55
N ASN A 4 20.78 12.56 -14.06
CA ASN A 4 21.86 11.71 -14.57
C ASN A 4 22.08 10.43 -13.74
N ALA A 5 21.20 10.13 -12.77
CA ALA A 5 21.32 8.92 -11.97
C ALA A 5 21.14 7.67 -12.85
N LYS A 6 22.04 6.70 -12.69
CA LYS A 6 21.94 5.39 -13.33
C LYS A 6 21.38 4.39 -12.34
N ILE A 7 20.43 3.57 -12.79
CA ILE A 7 19.85 2.46 -12.03
C ILE A 7 20.18 1.19 -12.81
N SER A 8 20.79 0.19 -12.17
CA SER A 8 21.10 -1.07 -12.82
C SER A 8 19.82 -1.81 -13.22
N LYS A 9 19.93 -2.81 -14.11
CA LYS A 9 18.78 -3.61 -14.53
C LYS A 9 18.22 -4.40 -13.33
N GLU A 10 19.11 -4.98 -12.55
CA GLU A 10 18.82 -5.79 -11.38
C GLU A 10 18.05 -4.97 -10.33
N ALA A 11 18.49 -3.73 -10.05
CA ALA A 11 17.80 -2.86 -9.11
C ALA A 11 16.37 -2.52 -9.56
N LYS A 12 16.10 -2.41 -10.88
CA LYS A 12 14.74 -2.20 -11.40
C LYS A 12 13.88 -3.43 -11.19
N GLU A 13 14.40 -4.61 -11.51
CA GLU A 13 13.69 -5.89 -11.34
C GLU A 13 13.37 -6.13 -9.87
N THR A 14 14.34 -5.93 -8.97
CA THR A 14 14.12 -6.05 -7.52
C THR A 14 13.02 -5.10 -7.03
N VAL A 15 13.01 -3.83 -7.47
CA VAL A 15 11.94 -2.90 -7.06
C VAL A 15 10.58 -3.33 -7.59
N GLN A 16 10.49 -3.90 -8.80
CA GLN A 16 9.23 -4.43 -9.32
C GLN A 16 8.68 -5.58 -8.47
N GLU A 17 9.56 -6.50 -8.06
CA GLU A 17 9.21 -7.59 -7.15
C GLU A 17 8.78 -7.04 -5.77
N CYS A 18 9.54 -6.11 -5.21
CA CYS A 18 9.20 -5.47 -3.94
C CYS A 18 7.85 -4.75 -3.98
N VAL A 19 7.49 -4.09 -5.08
CA VAL A 19 6.19 -3.42 -5.22
C VAL A 19 5.05 -4.44 -5.28
N SER A 20 5.28 -5.58 -5.92
CA SER A 20 4.29 -6.66 -5.96
C SER A 20 4.06 -7.24 -4.56
N GLU A 21 5.13 -7.46 -3.82
CA GLU A 21 5.06 -7.91 -2.42
C GLU A 21 4.43 -6.85 -1.51
N PHE A 22 4.73 -5.58 -1.72
CA PHE A 22 4.11 -4.48 -0.96
C PHE A 22 2.58 -4.48 -1.12
N ILE A 23 2.07 -4.70 -2.33
CA ILE A 23 0.62 -4.80 -2.56
C ILE A 23 0.04 -5.99 -1.79
N SER A 24 0.67 -7.16 -1.88
CA SER A 24 0.25 -8.37 -1.16
C SER A 24 0.25 -8.16 0.34
N PHE A 25 1.31 -7.54 0.87
CA PHE A 25 1.50 -7.30 2.30
C PHE A 25 0.42 -6.40 2.89
N ILE A 26 0.19 -5.22 2.29
CA ILE A 26 -0.87 -4.30 2.76
C ILE A 26 -2.25 -4.93 2.61
N THR A 27 -2.50 -5.59 1.48
CA THR A 27 -3.81 -6.22 1.22
C THR A 27 -4.08 -7.38 2.18
N GLY A 28 -3.05 -8.13 2.55
CA GLY A 28 -3.12 -9.19 3.55
C GLY A 28 -3.59 -8.67 4.91
N GLU A 29 -2.95 -7.62 5.44
CA GLU A 29 -3.33 -7.05 6.73
C GLU A 29 -4.75 -6.44 6.70
N ALA A 30 -5.12 -5.78 5.60
CA ALA A 30 -6.48 -5.27 5.40
C ALA A 30 -7.52 -6.40 5.32
N SER A 31 -7.19 -7.51 4.65
CA SER A 31 -8.02 -8.71 4.55
C SER A 31 -8.25 -9.34 5.93
N ASP A 32 -7.19 -9.48 6.72
CA ASP A 32 -7.27 -10.06 8.07
C ASP A 32 -8.18 -9.23 8.97
N LYS A 33 -8.08 -7.90 8.94
CA LYS A 33 -9.04 -7.02 9.63
C LYS A 33 -10.46 -7.22 9.13
N CYS A 34 -10.67 -7.21 7.80
CA CYS A 34 -11.97 -7.39 7.19
C CYS A 34 -12.63 -8.69 7.65
N GLN A 35 -11.87 -9.78 7.69
CA GLN A 35 -12.32 -11.09 8.16
C GLN A 35 -12.61 -11.10 9.66
N ARG A 36 -11.75 -10.49 10.50
CA ARG A 36 -11.99 -10.33 11.95
C ARG A 36 -13.30 -9.58 12.23
N GLU A 37 -13.64 -8.61 11.39
CA GLU A 37 -14.89 -7.85 11.45
C GLU A 37 -16.09 -8.54 10.76
N LYS A 38 -15.94 -9.81 10.35
CA LYS A 38 -16.98 -10.62 9.66
C LYS A 38 -17.48 -10.00 8.35
N ARG A 39 -16.65 -9.17 7.69
CA ARG A 39 -16.93 -8.60 6.38
C ARG A 39 -16.25 -9.43 5.28
N LYS A 40 -16.85 -9.46 4.10
CA LYS A 40 -16.34 -10.20 2.92
C LYS A 40 -15.66 -9.32 1.87
N THR A 41 -15.76 -8.00 2.03
CA THR A 41 -15.26 -7.02 1.05
C THR A 41 -14.39 -6.01 1.76
N ILE A 42 -13.14 -5.93 1.33
CA ILE A 42 -12.17 -4.93 1.75
C ILE A 42 -12.57 -3.59 1.13
N ASN A 43 -12.56 -2.52 1.91
CA ASN A 43 -12.81 -1.17 1.42
C ASN A 43 -11.58 -0.26 1.57
N GLY A 44 -11.67 0.98 1.09
CA GLY A 44 -10.56 1.94 1.18
C GLY A 44 -10.14 2.29 2.61
N ASP A 45 -11.07 2.27 3.57
CA ASP A 45 -10.78 2.56 4.97
C ASP A 45 -9.98 1.42 5.63
N ASP A 46 -10.18 0.18 5.20
CA ASP A 46 -9.36 -0.97 5.62
C ASP A 46 -7.91 -0.85 5.14
N LEU A 47 -7.70 -0.36 3.91
CA LEU A 47 -6.36 -0.12 3.38
C LEU A 47 -5.66 1.02 4.13
N LEU A 48 -6.37 2.11 4.44
CA LEU A 48 -5.82 3.21 5.25
C LEU A 48 -5.45 2.74 6.66
N TRP A 49 -6.28 1.87 7.26
CA TRP A 49 -5.97 1.25 8.54
C TRP A 49 -4.73 0.37 8.45
N ALA A 50 -4.64 -0.52 7.45
CA ALA A 50 -3.49 -1.42 7.29
C ALA A 50 -2.18 -0.64 7.08
N MET A 51 -2.21 0.44 6.28
CA MET A 51 -1.06 1.34 6.11
C MET A 51 -0.60 1.95 7.44
N THR A 52 -1.54 2.33 8.32
CA THR A 52 -1.21 2.86 9.65
C THR A 52 -0.60 1.76 10.54
N THR A 53 -1.27 0.61 10.65
CA THR A 53 -0.83 -0.52 11.49
C THR A 53 0.56 -1.02 11.11
N LEU A 54 0.90 -1.00 9.82
CA LEU A 54 2.18 -1.47 9.30
C LEU A 54 3.28 -0.39 9.30
N GLY A 55 3.00 0.81 9.84
CA GLY A 55 4.00 1.89 9.99
C GLY A 55 4.18 2.78 8.76
N PHE A 56 3.28 2.71 7.77
CA PHE A 56 3.27 3.57 6.57
C PHE A 56 2.40 4.82 6.76
N GLU A 57 2.37 5.39 7.97
CA GLU A 57 1.53 6.52 8.37
C GLU A 57 1.71 7.76 7.47
N ASN A 58 2.94 7.98 6.99
CA ASN A 58 3.28 9.08 6.07
C ASN A 58 2.51 9.02 4.73
N TYR A 59 1.99 7.85 4.34
CA TYR A 59 1.19 7.68 3.13
C TYR A 59 -0.30 7.98 3.37
N VAL A 60 -0.77 7.81 4.61
CA VAL A 60 -2.20 7.83 4.97
C VAL A 60 -2.85 9.18 4.64
N GLY A 61 -2.18 10.29 4.94
CA GLY A 61 -2.72 11.63 4.67
C GLY A 61 -3.04 11.84 3.18
N THR A 62 -2.10 11.52 2.31
CA THR A 62 -2.26 11.64 0.85
C THR A 62 -3.32 10.68 0.33
N LEU A 63 -3.30 9.42 0.77
CA LEU A 63 -4.25 8.39 0.34
C LEU A 63 -5.69 8.73 0.78
N LYS A 64 -5.87 9.31 1.97
CA LYS A 64 -7.18 9.75 2.46
C LYS A 64 -7.76 10.89 1.63
N ILE A 65 -6.94 11.86 1.25
CA ILE A 65 -7.35 12.94 0.33
C ILE A 65 -7.78 12.36 -1.01
N TYR A 66 -7.00 11.42 -1.55
CA TYR A 66 -7.33 10.76 -2.82
C TYR A 66 -8.66 9.99 -2.73
N LEU A 67 -8.85 9.17 -1.69
CA LEU A 67 -10.07 8.40 -1.48
C LEU A 67 -11.31 9.30 -1.40
N ASN A 68 -11.21 10.44 -0.71
CA ASN A 68 -12.30 11.40 -0.59
C ASN A 68 -12.62 12.11 -1.91
N LYS A 69 -11.67 12.27 -2.82
CA LYS A 69 -11.92 12.86 -4.15
C LYS A 69 -12.52 11.86 -5.15
N TYR A 70 -12.26 10.57 -4.96
CA TYR A 70 -12.77 9.53 -5.84
C TYR A 70 -14.23 9.16 -5.54
N ARG A 71 -14.64 9.32 -4.27
CA ARG A 71 -16.04 9.18 -3.81
C ARG A 71 -16.88 10.37 -4.23
#